data_AF-A0AB38UXG9-F1
#
_entry.id   AF-A0AB38UXG9-F1
#
_cell.length_a   1.000
_cell.length_b   1.000
_cell.length_c   1.000
_cell.angle_alpha   90.00
_cell.angle_beta   90.00
_cell.angle_gamma   90.00
#
_symmetry.space_group_name_H-M   'P 1'
#
loop_
_entity.id
_entity.type
_entity.pdbx_description
1 polymer ?
#
loop_
_entity_poly.entity_id
_entity_poly.type
_entity_poly.pdbx_seq_one_letter_code
_entity_poly.pdbx_strand_id
1 'polypeptide(L)'
;MNATLHAAVVNFEVYLLMTMKPRLSLKDTRGLLDAKLDKAGLSLDEAVRIHDRVAEALSEATSRFRDMKTLLGVLDEDATALKYNSVLWPGFKFNAHADANGLLESAGYTHTEHTSLDVESPAQLAAWSCDIPEFDERFGPAIRRTKRPLFDDILPAEETYEFLWNEDRYGAEFLWGLFLQASMVWD
;
A
#
# COMPACT_ATOMS: atom_id res chain seq x y z
N MET A 1 -4.78 3.09 -21.14
CA MET A 1 -5.64 2.37 -20.19
C MET A 1 -7.10 2.63 -20.57
N ASN A 2 -7.97 1.61 -20.58
CA ASN A 2 -9.41 1.80 -20.83
C ASN A 2 -10.02 2.66 -19.70
N ALA A 3 -10.94 3.57 -19.99
CA ALA A 3 -11.54 4.48 -19.00
C ALA A 3 -12.23 3.71 -17.85
N THR A 4 -12.87 2.58 -18.16
CA THR A 4 -13.49 1.70 -17.15
C THR A 4 -12.46 1.05 -16.23
N LEU A 5 -11.33 0.59 -16.79
CA LEU A 5 -10.23 0.01 -16.01
C LEU A 5 -9.56 1.07 -15.13
N HIS A 6 -9.38 2.29 -15.66
CA HIS A 6 -8.85 3.41 -14.90
C HIS A 6 -9.74 3.71 -13.68
N ALA A 7 -11.05 3.81 -13.86
CA ALA A 7 -11.99 4.05 -12.76
C ALA A 7 -11.98 2.92 -11.72
N ALA A 8 -11.87 1.66 -12.17
CA ALA A 8 -11.75 0.51 -11.27
C ALA A 8 -10.48 0.56 -10.42
N VAL A 9 -9.33 0.88 -11.03
CA VAL A 9 -8.05 1.04 -10.33
C VAL A 9 -8.16 2.16 -9.30
N VAL A 10 -8.65 3.36 -9.69
CA VAL A 10 -8.82 4.48 -8.76
C VAL A 10 -9.72 4.10 -7.59
N ASN A 11 -10.85 3.41 -7.84
CA ASN A 11 -11.75 2.99 -6.77
C ASN A 11 -11.06 2.04 -5.79
N PHE A 12 -10.29 1.07 -6.28
CA PHE A 12 -9.58 0.12 -5.44
C PHE A 12 -8.46 0.80 -4.65
N GLU A 13 -7.70 1.71 -5.25
CA GLU A 13 -6.65 2.45 -4.55
C GLU A 13 -7.21 3.42 -3.51
N VAL A 14 -8.35 4.05 -3.78
CA VAL A 14 -9.07 4.88 -2.79
C VAL A 14 -9.55 4.01 -1.63
N TYR A 15 -10.06 2.81 -1.89
CA TYR A 15 -10.38 1.85 -0.84
C TYR A 15 -9.14 1.59 0.05
N LEU A 16 -7.99 1.27 -0.54
CA LEU A 16 -6.75 1.06 0.22
C LEU A 16 -6.30 2.31 0.99
N LEU A 17 -6.34 3.49 0.38
CA LEU A 17 -6.00 4.75 1.04
C LEU A 17 -6.90 4.99 2.27
N MET A 18 -8.20 4.72 2.13
CA MET A 18 -9.18 4.90 3.21
C MET A 18 -9.00 3.86 4.33
N THR A 19 -8.57 2.63 4.03
CA THR A 19 -8.23 1.66 5.09
C THR A 19 -6.96 2.05 5.84
N MET A 20 -6.04 2.80 5.22
CA MET A 20 -4.86 3.35 5.89
C MET A 20 -5.20 4.58 6.77
N LYS A 21 -6.41 5.15 6.66
CA LYS A 21 -6.82 6.39 7.35
C LYS A 21 -6.59 6.38 8.86
N PRO A 22 -6.83 5.30 9.64
CA PRO A 22 -6.55 5.31 11.07
C PRO A 22 -5.06 5.54 11.37
N ARG A 23 -4.18 4.88 10.61
CA ARG A 23 -2.72 5.01 10.78
C ARG A 23 -2.22 6.35 10.30
N LEU A 24 -2.77 6.83 9.18
CA LEU A 24 -2.54 8.18 8.72
C LEU A 24 -3.00 9.16 9.79
N SER A 25 -4.23 9.15 10.28
CA SER A 25 -4.75 10.14 11.24
C SER A 25 -3.91 10.28 12.53
N LEU A 26 -3.26 9.20 12.99
CA LEU A 26 -2.35 9.23 14.15
C LEU A 26 -1.00 9.93 13.85
N LYS A 27 -0.66 10.06 12.57
CA LYS A 27 0.65 10.48 12.05
C LYS A 27 0.59 11.59 11.00
N ASP A 28 -0.60 11.89 10.52
CA ASP A 28 -0.91 12.72 9.36
C ASP A 28 -0.88 14.17 9.78
N THR A 29 0.30 14.56 10.19
CA THR A 29 0.66 15.94 10.54
C THR A 29 0.68 16.84 9.30
N ARG A 30 0.44 16.29 8.09
CA ARG A 30 0.63 16.99 6.81
C ARG A 30 -0.56 16.93 5.83
N GLY A 31 -1.69 16.32 6.20
CA GLY A 31 -2.86 16.20 5.32
C GLY A 31 -2.62 15.29 4.11
N LEU A 32 -1.84 14.22 4.27
CA LEU A 32 -1.48 13.25 3.23
C LEU A 32 -2.71 12.56 2.63
N LEU A 33 -3.71 12.22 3.46
CA LEU A 33 -4.96 11.64 2.98
C LEU A 33 -5.68 12.63 2.05
N ASP A 34 -5.93 13.84 2.54
CA ASP A 34 -6.66 14.88 1.81
C ASP A 34 -5.94 15.25 0.51
N ALA A 35 -4.62 15.43 0.57
CA ALA A 35 -3.81 15.73 -0.61
C ALA A 35 -3.86 14.63 -1.69
N LYS A 36 -4.04 13.37 -1.33
CA LYS A 36 -4.24 12.27 -2.29
C LYS A 36 -5.64 12.28 -2.89
N LEU A 37 -6.65 12.51 -2.06
CA LEU A 37 -8.04 12.62 -2.53
C LEU A 37 -8.22 13.80 -3.47
N ASP A 38 -7.65 14.97 -3.13
CA ASP A 38 -7.67 16.16 -3.97
C ASP A 38 -6.99 15.93 -5.32
N LYS A 39 -5.84 15.23 -5.34
CA LYS A 39 -5.16 14.85 -6.59
C LYS A 39 -5.99 13.89 -7.44
N ALA A 40 -6.79 13.04 -6.81
CA ALA A 40 -7.74 12.17 -7.50
C ALA A 40 -9.05 12.87 -7.88
N GLY A 41 -9.24 14.14 -7.47
CA GLY A 41 -10.47 14.90 -7.71
C GLY A 41 -11.67 14.40 -6.93
N LEU A 42 -11.44 13.82 -5.75
CA LEU A 42 -12.47 13.19 -4.91
C LEU A 42 -12.63 13.93 -3.59
N SER A 43 -13.87 14.08 -3.15
CA SER A 43 -14.19 14.47 -1.77
C SER A 43 -14.05 13.30 -0.80
N LEU A 44 -13.93 13.60 0.50
CA LEU A 44 -13.92 12.59 1.56
C LEU A 44 -15.20 11.74 1.55
N ASP A 45 -16.37 12.34 1.31
CA ASP A 45 -17.64 11.62 1.26
C ASP A 45 -17.70 10.63 0.09
N GLU A 46 -17.14 11.00 -1.05
CA GLU A 46 -16.99 10.08 -2.19
C GLU A 46 -16.02 8.95 -1.87
N ALA A 47 -14.90 9.26 -1.22
CA ALA A 47 -13.93 8.26 -0.81
C ALA A 47 -14.53 7.24 0.18
N VAL A 48 -15.36 7.68 1.13
CA VAL A 48 -16.11 6.80 2.04
C VAL A 48 -17.06 5.89 1.27
N ARG A 49 -17.86 6.44 0.35
CA ARG A 49 -18.78 5.63 -0.48
C ARG A 49 -18.04 4.60 -1.33
N ILE A 50 -16.89 4.96 -1.88
CA ILE A 50 -16.03 4.04 -2.63
C ILE A 50 -15.50 2.95 -1.71
N HIS A 51 -14.97 3.33 -0.54
CA HIS A 51 -14.46 2.40 0.45
C HIS A 51 -15.50 1.36 0.83
N ASP A 52 -16.72 1.78 1.20
CA ASP A 52 -17.76 0.86 1.67
C ASP A 52 -18.19 -0.11 0.57
N ARG A 53 -18.37 0.38 -0.67
CA ARG A 53 -18.72 -0.46 -1.82
C ARG A 53 -17.63 -1.49 -2.13
N VAL A 54 -16.36 -1.10 -2.09
CA VAL A 54 -15.25 -2.03 -2.37
C VAL A 54 -15.06 -3.00 -1.21
N ALA A 55 -15.22 -2.55 0.04
CA ALA A 55 -15.16 -3.40 1.23
C ALA A 55 -16.23 -4.50 1.19
N GLU A 56 -17.47 -4.15 0.81
CA GLU A 56 -18.56 -5.11 0.63
C GLU A 56 -18.20 -6.15 -0.44
N ALA A 57 -17.71 -5.69 -1.60
CA ALA A 57 -17.31 -6.57 -2.71
C ALA A 57 -16.14 -7.51 -2.37
N LEU A 58 -15.28 -7.15 -1.41
CA LEU A 58 -14.09 -7.90 -1.01
C LEU A 58 -14.21 -8.58 0.36
N SER A 59 -15.42 -8.60 0.92
CA SER A 59 -15.68 -9.07 2.29
C SER A 59 -15.29 -10.54 2.50
N GLU A 60 -15.63 -11.41 1.54
CA GLU A 60 -15.45 -12.86 1.66
C GLU A 60 -14.02 -13.31 1.36
N ALA A 61 -13.33 -13.82 2.39
CA ALA A 61 -11.91 -14.19 2.30
C ALA A 61 -11.62 -15.28 1.25
N THR A 62 -12.54 -16.23 1.05
CA THR A 62 -12.36 -17.36 0.14
C THR A 62 -12.59 -17.01 -1.32
N SER A 63 -13.30 -15.92 -1.61
CA SER A 63 -13.55 -15.43 -2.98
C SER A 63 -12.75 -14.18 -3.34
N ARG A 64 -12.14 -13.53 -2.34
CA ARG A 64 -11.53 -12.21 -2.46
C ARG A 64 -10.62 -12.01 -3.67
N PHE A 65 -9.77 -12.97 -3.99
CA PHE A 65 -8.88 -12.83 -5.15
C PHE A 65 -9.68 -12.76 -6.47
N ARG A 66 -10.66 -13.64 -6.65
CA ARG A 66 -11.59 -13.62 -7.78
C ARG A 66 -12.41 -12.33 -7.82
N ASP A 67 -12.84 -11.85 -6.66
CA ASP A 67 -13.60 -10.60 -6.58
C ASP A 67 -12.74 -9.38 -6.95
N MET A 68 -11.46 -9.38 -6.56
CA MET A 68 -10.47 -8.39 -7.02
C MET A 68 -10.28 -8.46 -8.54
N LYS A 69 -10.20 -9.66 -9.14
CA LYS A 69 -10.12 -9.80 -10.62
C LYS A 69 -11.33 -9.16 -11.29
N THR A 70 -12.52 -9.44 -10.77
CA THR A 70 -13.78 -8.91 -11.29
C THR A 70 -13.83 -7.39 -11.16
N LEU A 71 -13.48 -6.85 -9.99
CA LEU A 71 -13.40 -5.42 -9.72
C LEU A 71 -12.46 -4.71 -10.68
N LEU A 72 -11.28 -5.30 -10.93
CA LEU A 72 -10.25 -4.75 -11.81
C LEU A 72 -10.45 -5.14 -13.30
N GLY A 73 -11.57 -5.75 -13.66
CA GLY A 73 -11.90 -6.08 -15.05
C GLY A 73 -10.95 -7.08 -15.72
N VAL A 74 -10.31 -7.96 -14.94
CA VAL A 74 -9.47 -9.05 -15.46
C VAL A 74 -10.36 -10.20 -15.89
N LEU A 75 -10.43 -10.43 -17.20
CA LEU A 75 -11.29 -11.44 -17.83
C LEU A 75 -10.70 -12.86 -17.81
N ASP A 76 -9.42 -12.98 -17.46
CA ASP A 76 -8.73 -14.26 -17.36
C ASP A 76 -9.08 -14.97 -16.03
N GLU A 77 -9.92 -16.00 -16.14
CA GLU A 77 -10.36 -16.81 -15.00
C GLU A 77 -9.21 -17.62 -14.37
N ASP A 78 -8.17 -17.94 -15.15
CA ASP A 78 -7.01 -18.72 -14.70
C ASP A 78 -5.85 -17.84 -14.21
N ALA A 79 -5.96 -16.52 -14.36
CA ALA A 79 -4.95 -15.59 -13.86
C ALA A 79 -4.71 -15.79 -12.36
N THR A 80 -3.47 -16.07 -11.99
CA THR A 80 -2.97 -16.23 -10.61
C THR A 80 -2.28 -14.97 -10.10
N ALA A 81 -2.20 -13.92 -10.91
CA ALA A 81 -1.62 -12.64 -10.54
C ALA A 81 -2.40 -11.47 -11.11
N LEU A 82 -2.47 -10.40 -10.33
CA LEU A 82 -3.04 -9.10 -10.70
C LEU A 82 -1.95 -8.05 -10.69
N LYS A 83 -1.82 -7.30 -11.79
CA LYS A 83 -0.76 -6.28 -11.95
C LYS A 83 -1.29 -5.05 -12.67
N TYR A 84 -1.07 -3.88 -12.09
CA TYR A 84 -1.34 -2.59 -12.75
C TYR A 84 -0.41 -1.49 -12.22
N ASN A 85 -0.19 -0.45 -13.02
CA ASN A 85 0.54 0.73 -12.58
C ASN A 85 -0.39 1.62 -11.78
N SER A 86 0.09 2.08 -10.62
CA SER A 86 -0.71 2.84 -9.67
C SER A 86 -1.09 4.22 -10.21
N VAL A 87 -2.28 4.69 -9.84
CA VAL A 87 -2.75 6.05 -10.16
C VAL A 87 -2.54 6.98 -8.96
N LEU A 88 -2.91 6.54 -7.76
CA LEU A 88 -2.75 7.31 -6.53
C LEU A 88 -1.28 7.38 -6.09
N TRP A 89 -0.45 6.39 -6.40
CA TRP A 89 1.00 6.38 -6.11
C TRP A 89 1.81 6.24 -7.41
N PRO A 90 1.93 7.31 -8.23
CA PRO A 90 2.71 7.26 -9.47
C PRO A 90 4.13 6.75 -9.23
N GLY A 91 4.64 5.92 -10.15
CA GLY A 91 5.93 5.24 -10.00
C GLY A 91 5.83 3.89 -9.28
N PHE A 92 4.67 3.54 -8.69
CA PHE A 92 4.46 2.22 -8.10
C PHE A 92 3.61 1.33 -9.00
N LYS A 93 3.81 0.02 -8.84
CA LYS A 93 3.02 -1.04 -9.44
C LYS A 93 2.40 -1.88 -8.34
N PHE A 94 1.08 -2.05 -8.43
CA PHE A 94 0.39 -3.01 -7.60
C PHE A 94 0.62 -4.42 -8.12
N ASN A 95 0.87 -5.35 -7.21
CA ASN A 95 0.97 -6.78 -7.49
C ASN A 95 0.14 -7.51 -6.44
N ALA A 96 -0.71 -8.44 -6.88
CA ALA A 96 -1.34 -9.42 -6.01
C ALA A 96 -1.23 -10.82 -6.60
N HIS A 97 -1.08 -11.82 -5.75
CA HIS A 97 -0.86 -13.20 -6.12
C HIS A 97 -1.81 -14.13 -5.37
N ALA A 98 -2.30 -15.13 -6.09
CA ALA A 98 -3.03 -16.24 -5.50
C ALA A 98 -2.10 -17.38 -5.09
N ASP A 99 -2.47 -18.10 -4.04
CA ASP A 99 -1.84 -19.36 -3.65
C ASP A 99 -2.25 -20.50 -4.60
N ALA A 100 -1.75 -21.71 -4.31
CA ALA A 100 -2.08 -22.91 -5.08
C ALA A 100 -3.58 -23.29 -5.05
N ASN A 101 -4.36 -22.74 -4.12
CA ASN A 101 -5.81 -22.96 -3.99
C ASN A 101 -6.63 -21.82 -4.63
N GLY A 102 -5.99 -20.82 -5.23
CA GLY A 102 -6.65 -19.65 -5.80
C GLY A 102 -7.06 -18.59 -4.77
N LEU A 103 -6.62 -18.72 -3.51
CA LEU A 103 -6.85 -17.75 -2.44
C LEU A 103 -5.82 -16.62 -2.51
N LEU A 104 -6.20 -15.42 -2.08
CA LEU A 104 -5.27 -14.29 -2.06
C LEU A 104 -4.14 -14.56 -1.04
N GLU A 105 -2.91 -14.71 -1.54
CA GLU A 105 -1.72 -14.99 -0.73
C GLU A 105 -0.98 -13.71 -0.35
N SER A 106 -0.74 -12.86 -1.35
CA SER A 106 0.04 -11.63 -1.17
C SER A 106 -0.51 -10.51 -2.04
N ALA A 107 -0.37 -9.28 -1.55
CA ALA A 107 -0.67 -8.08 -2.29
C ALA A 107 0.17 -6.91 -1.76
N GLY A 108 0.58 -6.01 -2.65
CA GLY A 108 1.33 -4.83 -2.28
C GLY A 108 1.84 -4.06 -3.49
N TYR A 109 2.45 -2.91 -3.21
CA TYR A 109 3.09 -2.04 -4.18
C TYR A 109 4.60 -2.24 -4.16
N THR A 110 5.19 -2.19 -5.35
CA THR A 110 6.63 -2.13 -5.56
C THR A 110 6.91 -1.00 -6.54
N HIS A 111 8.02 -0.29 -6.36
CA HIS A 111 8.39 0.79 -7.26
C HIS A 111 8.75 0.22 -8.65
N THR A 112 8.37 0.91 -9.73
CA THR A 112 8.57 0.43 -11.11
C THR A 112 9.96 0.70 -11.63
N GLU A 113 10.60 1.76 -11.14
CA GLU A 113 11.92 2.21 -11.55
C GLU A 113 12.77 2.39 -10.31
N HIS A 114 13.80 1.57 -10.17
CA HIS A 114 14.71 1.65 -9.03
C HIS A 114 15.36 3.04 -8.96
N THR A 115 15.00 3.82 -7.94
CA THR A 115 15.52 5.17 -7.75
C THR A 115 16.27 5.24 -6.42
N SER A 116 17.58 5.51 -6.49
CA SER A 116 18.38 5.66 -5.29
C SER A 116 17.87 6.82 -4.42
N LEU A 117 17.70 6.55 -3.13
CA LEU A 117 17.18 7.52 -2.17
C LEU A 117 18.27 8.53 -1.75
N ASP A 118 18.09 9.79 -2.14
CA ASP A 118 19.02 10.88 -1.81
C ASP A 118 18.54 11.67 -0.58
N VAL A 119 18.63 11.03 0.59
CA VAL A 119 18.33 11.63 1.89
C VAL A 119 19.43 11.32 2.91
N GLU A 120 19.66 12.23 3.84
CA GLU A 120 20.69 12.09 4.88
C GLU A 120 20.23 11.28 6.09
N SER A 121 18.91 11.04 6.26
CA SER A 121 18.36 10.29 7.38
C SER A 121 17.06 9.56 7.00
N PRO A 122 16.76 8.39 7.59
CA PRO A 122 15.48 7.69 7.38
C PRO A 122 14.26 8.58 7.69
N ALA A 123 14.39 9.47 8.68
CA ALA A 123 13.29 10.36 9.11
C ALA A 123 12.98 11.49 8.09
N GLN A 124 13.87 11.71 7.11
CA GLN A 124 13.64 12.70 6.04
C GLN A 124 12.82 12.13 4.87
N LEU A 125 12.65 10.81 4.79
CA LEU A 125 11.83 10.19 3.75
C LEU A 125 10.37 10.66 3.86
N ALA A 126 9.78 10.98 2.70
CA ALA A 126 8.37 11.30 2.62
C ALA A 126 7.53 10.02 2.60
N ALA A 127 6.34 10.06 3.19
CA ALA A 127 5.40 8.94 3.05
C ALA A 127 5.17 8.62 1.56
N TRP A 128 5.16 7.32 1.26
CA TRP A 128 5.00 6.72 -0.05
C TRP A 128 6.09 7.07 -1.07
N SER A 129 7.30 7.42 -0.61
CA SER A 129 8.42 7.77 -1.50
C SER A 129 9.21 6.59 -2.02
N CYS A 130 9.17 5.44 -1.34
CA CYS A 130 9.96 4.27 -1.71
C CYS A 130 9.26 2.97 -1.30
N ASP A 131 9.75 1.86 -1.84
CA ASP A 131 9.42 0.51 -1.37
C ASP A 131 10.50 -0.06 -0.43
N ILE A 132 10.31 -1.31 0.00
CA ILE A 132 11.22 -2.01 0.93
C ILE A 132 12.61 -2.25 0.30
N PRO A 133 12.75 -2.78 -0.94
CA PRO A 133 14.04 -2.90 -1.60
C PRO A 133 14.86 -1.61 -1.66
N GLU A 134 14.24 -0.49 -2.05
CA GLU A 134 14.92 0.82 -2.11
C GLU A 134 15.32 1.31 -0.71
N PHE A 135 14.47 1.07 0.28
CA PHE A 135 14.77 1.40 1.68
C PHE A 135 15.98 0.60 2.20
N ASP A 136 16.00 -0.71 1.98
CA ASP A 136 17.06 -1.62 2.43
C ASP A 136 18.40 -1.27 1.77
N GLU A 137 18.39 -0.86 0.50
CA GLU A 137 19.61 -0.42 -0.19
C GLU A 137 20.20 0.83 0.47
N ARG A 138 19.37 1.81 0.86
CA ARG A 138 19.86 3.08 1.41
C ARG A 138 20.28 2.99 2.87
N PHE A 139 19.52 2.27 3.69
CA PHE A 139 19.67 2.27 5.15
C PHE A 139 20.19 0.95 5.72
N GLY A 140 20.41 -0.05 4.86
CA GLY A 140 20.81 -1.38 5.26
C GLY A 140 19.59 -2.30 5.50
N PRO A 141 19.85 -3.61 5.63
CA PRO A 141 18.79 -4.60 5.65
C PRO A 141 17.90 -4.42 6.89
N ALA A 142 16.62 -4.17 6.66
CA ALA A 142 15.64 -4.05 7.72
C ALA A 142 15.06 -5.42 8.09
N ILE A 143 15.03 -5.72 9.38
CA ILE A 143 14.46 -6.96 9.91
C ILE A 143 12.98 -6.75 10.17
N ARG A 144 12.13 -7.45 9.42
CA ARG A 144 10.68 -7.40 9.66
C ARG A 144 10.35 -7.95 11.05
N ARG A 145 9.71 -7.13 11.87
CA ARG A 145 9.26 -7.50 13.23
C ARG A 145 7.80 -7.92 13.25
N THR A 146 6.96 -7.26 12.49
CA THR A 146 5.53 -7.58 12.44
C THR A 146 5.02 -7.48 11.03
N LYS A 147 4.06 -8.35 10.70
CA LYS A 147 3.26 -8.29 9.48
C LYS A 147 1.80 -8.54 9.84
N ARG A 148 0.95 -7.57 9.56
CA ARG A 148 -0.50 -7.68 9.72
C ARG A 148 -1.12 -8.39 8.51
N PRO A 149 -2.30 -9.03 8.68
CA PRO A 149 -3.08 -9.53 7.56
C PRO A 149 -3.37 -8.44 6.51
N LEU A 150 -3.51 -8.85 5.24
CA LEU A 150 -3.80 -7.91 4.14
C LEU A 150 -5.11 -7.13 4.35
N PHE A 151 -6.09 -7.72 5.04
CA PHE A 151 -7.42 -7.15 5.29
C PHE A 151 -7.69 -7.08 6.80
N ASP A 152 -6.69 -6.66 7.58
CA ASP A 152 -6.86 -6.34 9.01
C ASP A 152 -7.83 -5.15 9.15
N ASP A 153 -8.70 -5.20 10.16
CA ASP A 153 -9.77 -4.21 10.37
C ASP A 153 -9.25 -2.81 10.73
N ILE A 154 -7.99 -2.72 11.19
CA ILE A 154 -7.39 -1.48 11.70
C ILE A 154 -6.15 -1.10 10.90
N LEU A 155 -5.28 -2.07 10.59
CA LEU A 155 -3.95 -1.84 9.99
C LEU A 155 -3.66 -2.84 8.86
N PRO A 156 -4.42 -2.80 7.76
CA PRO A 156 -4.28 -3.77 6.68
C PRO A 156 -2.92 -3.67 6.00
N ALA A 157 -2.29 -4.83 5.84
CA ALA A 157 -0.97 -4.99 5.23
C ALA A 157 0.11 -4.10 5.85
N GLU A 158 -0.02 -3.77 7.14
CA GLU A 158 1.05 -3.10 7.89
C GLU A 158 2.22 -4.04 8.11
N GLU A 159 3.42 -3.56 7.77
CA GLU A 159 4.68 -4.22 8.06
C GLU A 159 5.57 -3.26 8.84
N THR A 160 6.10 -3.72 9.98
CA THR A 160 7.05 -2.98 10.80
C THR A 160 8.41 -3.64 10.73
N TYR A 161 9.44 -2.82 10.68
CA TYR A 161 10.82 -3.25 10.52
C TYR A 161 11.70 -2.57 11.56
N GLU A 162 12.79 -3.23 11.92
CA GLU A 162 13.87 -2.65 12.70
C GLU A 162 15.19 -2.75 11.94
N PHE A 163 16.01 -1.72 12.05
CA PHE A 163 17.32 -1.65 11.39
C PHE A 163 18.28 -0.80 12.22
N LEU A 164 19.58 -0.97 11.97
CA LEU A 164 20.62 -0.13 12.54
C LEU A 164 21.03 0.91 11.52
N TRP A 165 21.08 2.18 11.94
CA TRP A 165 21.54 3.27 11.11
C TRP A 165 22.40 4.21 11.94
N ASN A 166 23.66 4.39 11.53
CA ASN A 166 24.68 5.13 12.30
C ASN A 166 24.79 4.66 13.77
N GLU A 167 24.85 3.34 13.99
CA GLU A 167 24.92 2.69 15.32
C GLU A 167 23.64 2.78 16.18
N ASP A 168 22.69 3.63 15.80
CA ASP A 168 21.41 3.79 16.47
C ASP A 168 20.35 2.82 15.91
N ARG A 169 19.40 2.43 16.76
CA ARG A 169 18.28 1.55 16.39
C ARG A 169 17.10 2.36 15.88
N TYR A 170 16.60 2.00 14.70
CA TYR A 170 15.45 2.63 14.07
C TYR A 170 14.34 1.62 13.82
N GLY A 171 13.11 2.15 13.76
CA GLY A 171 11.93 1.46 13.28
C GLY A 171 11.46 2.08 11.97
N ALA A 172 11.03 1.27 11.02
CA ALA A 172 10.36 1.71 9.80
C ALA A 172 9.01 1.02 9.67
N GLU A 173 8.05 1.73 9.07
CA GLU A 173 6.69 1.25 8.86
C GLU A 173 6.29 1.37 7.40
N PHE A 174 5.65 0.33 6.91
CA PHE A 174 5.12 0.23 5.55
C PHE A 174 3.67 -0.21 5.60
N LEU A 175 2.85 0.29 4.67
CA LEU A 175 1.47 -0.15 4.46
C LEU A 175 1.34 -0.59 3.01
N TRP A 176 0.95 -1.85 2.79
CA TRP A 176 0.86 -2.42 1.44
C TRP A 176 2.19 -2.33 0.67
N GLY A 177 3.33 -2.35 1.35
CA GLY A 177 4.66 -2.20 0.74
C GLY A 177 5.08 -0.75 0.44
N LEU A 178 4.21 0.23 0.69
CA LEU A 178 4.53 1.65 0.57
C LEU A 178 5.11 2.17 1.88
N PHE A 179 6.25 2.88 1.82
CA PHE A 179 6.85 3.50 2.98
C PHE A 179 5.86 4.47 3.66
N LEU A 180 5.79 4.45 4.99
CA LEU A 180 4.99 5.41 5.75
C LEU A 180 5.87 6.37 6.55
N GLN A 181 6.79 5.83 7.35
CA GLN A 181 7.72 6.61 8.14
C GLN A 181 8.87 5.75 8.67
N ALA A 182 9.93 6.42 9.12
CA ALA A 182 10.96 5.83 9.95
C ALA A 182 11.33 6.78 11.09
N SER A 183 11.64 6.22 12.25
CA SER A 183 12.02 6.98 13.43
C SER A 183 12.97 6.17 14.32
N MET A 184 13.81 6.87 15.06
CA MET A 184 14.66 6.23 16.07
C MET A 184 13.79 5.58 17.15
N VAL A 185 14.19 4.38 17.59
CA VAL A 185 13.54 3.68 18.69
C VAL A 185 14.21 4.14 19.97
N TRP A 186 13.44 4.79 20.84
CA TRP A 186 13.88 5.13 22.19
C TRP A 186 13.51 3.98 23.12
N ASP A 187 14.48 3.44 23.86
CA ASP A 187 14.24 2.49 24.95
C ASP A 187 13.73 3.20 26.21
#